data_AF-A0A0M4CUM5-F1
#
_entry.id   AF-A0A0M4CUM5-F1
#
_cell.length_a   1.000
_cell.length_b   1.000
_cell.length_c   1.000
_cell.angle_alpha   90.00
_cell.angle_beta   90.00
_cell.angle_gamma   90.00
#
_symmetry.space_group_name_H-M   'P 1'
#
loop_
_entity.id
_entity.type
_entity.pdbx_description
1 polymer ?
#
loop_
_entity_poly.entity_id
_entity_poly.type
_entity_poly.pdbx_seq_one_letter_code
_entity_poly.pdbx_strand_id
1 'polypeptide(L)'
;MERYLFAWADCDFAAELGTQTVPTYVLTGELDPAVKKDVVQAIFGPIYTHLTVEELPDVGHYAIFEHPLGLAAKVQAFLSTSAG
;
A
#
# COMPACT_ATOMS: atom_id res chain seq x y z
N MET A 1 -11.53 2.83 -23.50
CA MET A 1 -11.68 1.70 -22.56
C MET A 1 -10.40 0.87 -22.50
N GLU A 2 -9.86 0.41 -23.64
CA GLU A 2 -8.60 -0.36 -23.69
C GLU A 2 -7.43 0.29 -22.95
N ARG A 3 -7.17 1.58 -23.18
CA ARG A 3 -6.09 2.31 -22.46
C ARG A 3 -6.30 2.42 -20.95
N TYR A 4 -7.53 2.38 -20.46
CA TYR A 4 -7.83 2.42 -19.02
C TYR A 4 -7.50 1.08 -18.37
N LEU A 5 -7.91 -0.03 -18.99
CA LEU A 5 -7.59 -1.38 -18.51
C LEU A 5 -6.09 -1.63 -18.55
N PHE A 6 -5.41 -1.21 -19.61
CA PHE A 6 -3.95 -1.29 -19.69
C PHE A 6 -3.28 -0.53 -18.54
N ALA A 7 -3.69 0.71 -18.28
CA ALA A 7 -3.13 1.51 -17.19
C ALA A 7 -3.38 0.91 -15.80
N TRP A 8 -4.53 0.24 -15.61
CA TRP A 8 -4.94 -0.32 -14.32
C TRP A 8 -4.36 -1.72 -14.06
N ALA A 9 -4.29 -2.59 -15.07
CA ALA A 9 -3.91 -4.00 -14.91
C ALA A 9 -2.48 -4.32 -15.36
N ASP A 10 -2.03 -3.73 -16.48
CA ASP A 10 -0.85 -4.21 -17.21
C ASP A 10 0.32 -3.22 -17.18
N CYS A 11 0.13 -2.06 -16.54
CA CYS A 11 1.12 -1.01 -16.53
C CYS A 11 2.15 -1.21 -15.43
N ASP A 12 3.42 -1.25 -15.81
CA ASP A 12 4.56 -1.32 -14.90
C ASP A 12 5.49 -0.13 -15.16
N PHE A 13 5.60 0.75 -14.15
CA PHE A 13 6.48 1.93 -14.16
C PHE A 13 7.61 1.81 -13.14
N ALA A 14 7.82 0.65 -12.51
CA ALA A 14 8.78 0.49 -11.43
C ALA A 14 10.21 0.88 -11.86
N ALA A 15 10.60 0.49 -13.08
CA ALA A 15 11.92 0.82 -13.63
C ALA A 15 12.09 2.32 -13.94
N GLU A 16 11.05 2.99 -14.43
CA GLU A 16 11.07 4.44 -14.72
C GLU A 16 11.11 5.25 -13.43
N LEU A 17 10.35 4.84 -12.42
CA LEU A 17 10.32 5.46 -11.11
C LEU A 17 11.66 5.27 -10.37
N GLY A 18 12.31 4.11 -10.53
CA GLY A 18 13.55 3.79 -9.82
C GLY A 18 13.37 3.73 -8.30
N THR A 19 14.48 3.80 -7.57
CA THR A 19 14.45 3.76 -6.10
C THR A 19 14.05 5.11 -5.50
N GLN A 20 13.18 5.06 -4.50
CA GLN A 20 12.56 6.19 -3.81
C GLN A 20 12.85 6.13 -2.32
N THR A 21 13.16 7.30 -1.74
CA THR A 21 13.44 7.45 -0.31
C THR A 21 12.29 8.10 0.45
N VAL A 22 11.15 8.36 -0.19
CA VAL A 22 9.98 8.88 0.50
C VAL A 22 9.47 7.84 1.52
N PRO A 23 9.28 8.20 2.80
CA PRO A 23 8.66 7.31 3.77
C PRO A 23 7.32 6.82 3.24
N THR A 24 7.14 5.51 3.17
CA THR A 24 5.95 4.90 2.57
C THR A 24 5.37 3.88 3.52
N TYR A 25 4.07 3.98 3.76
CA TYR A 25 3.35 3.08 4.65
C TYR A 25 2.15 2.48 3.91
N VAL A 26 2.12 1.15 3.84
CA VAL A 26 1.05 0.40 3.19
C VAL A 26 0.32 -0.44 4.24
N LEU A 27 -1.01 -0.33 4.23
CA LEU A 27 -1.92 -1.11 5.03
C LEU A 27 -2.65 -2.11 4.14
N THR A 28 -2.46 -3.39 4.40
CA THR A 28 -3.19 -4.48 3.74
C THR A 28 -4.20 -5.08 4.70
N GLY A 29 -5.22 -5.76 4.18
CA GLY A 29 -6.12 -6.57 5.00
C GLY A 29 -5.59 -7.99 5.16
N GLU A 30 -5.61 -8.55 6.37
CA GLU A 30 -5.23 -9.94 6.63
C GLU A 30 -6.05 -10.94 5.78
N LEU A 31 -7.32 -10.62 5.52
CA LEU A 31 -8.26 -11.45 4.77
C LEU A 31 -8.37 -11.08 3.28
N ASP A 32 -7.57 -10.12 2.79
CA ASP A 32 -7.58 -9.70 1.37
C ASP A 32 -7.12 -10.86 0.47
N PRO A 33 -7.89 -11.32 -0.52
CA PRO A 33 -7.51 -12.46 -1.35
C PRO A 33 -6.42 -12.17 -2.38
N ALA A 34 -6.14 -10.89 -2.69
CA ALA A 34 -5.30 -10.48 -3.81
C ALA A 34 -4.10 -9.61 -3.40
N VAL A 35 -4.29 -8.68 -2.45
CA VAL A 35 -3.26 -7.69 -2.05
C VAL A 35 -2.71 -8.05 -0.67
N LYS A 36 -2.03 -9.20 -0.59
CA LYS A 36 -1.38 -9.67 0.63
C LYS A 36 -0.11 -8.88 0.95
N LYS A 37 0.28 -8.86 2.22
CA LYS A 37 1.47 -8.15 2.69
C LYS A 37 2.76 -8.57 2.00
N ASP A 38 2.96 -9.86 1.82
CA ASP A 38 4.14 -10.42 1.17
C ASP A 38 4.23 -10.00 -0.31
N VAL A 39 3.10 -10.01 -1.02
CA VAL A 39 2.99 -9.51 -2.40
C VAL A 39 3.34 -8.02 -2.46
N VAL A 40 2.77 -7.21 -1.57
CA VAL A 40 3.08 -5.77 -1.48
C VAL A 40 4.56 -5.54 -1.17
N GLN A 41 5.13 -6.27 -0.21
CA GLN A 41 6.54 -6.16 0.14
C GLN A 41 7.46 -6.53 -1.04
N ALA A 42 7.13 -7.59 -1.78
CA ALA A 42 7.91 -8.02 -2.94
C ALA A 42 7.88 -6.99 -4.08
N ILE A 43 6.73 -6.38 -4.35
CA ILE A 43 6.55 -5.43 -5.45
C ILE A 43 7.12 -4.04 -5.08
N PHE A 44 6.77 -3.53 -3.91
CA PHE A 44 7.09 -2.15 -3.52
C PHE A 44 8.42 -2.02 -2.77
N GLY A 45 8.89 -3.08 -2.12
CA GLY A 45 10.15 -3.07 -1.35
C GLY A 45 11.39 -2.67 -2.16
N PRO A 46 11.58 -3.15 -3.40
CA PRO A 46 12.68 -2.72 -4.26
C PRO A 46 12.59 -1.23 -4.67
N ILE A 47 11.38 -0.66 -4.67
CA ILE A 47 11.12 0.72 -5.08
C ILE A 47 11.32 1.67 -3.89
N TYR A 48 10.76 1.37 -2.72
CA TYR A 48 10.74 2.29 -1.57
C TYR A 48 11.66 1.82 -0.43
N THR A 49 12.78 2.49 -0.22
CA THR A 49 13.78 2.09 0.80
C THR A 49 13.31 2.29 2.24
N HIS A 50 12.26 3.09 2.44
CA HIS A 50 11.64 3.36 3.74
C HIS A 50 10.18 2.89 3.75
N LEU A 51 9.98 1.66 3.24
CA LEU A 51 8.68 1.00 3.21
C LEU A 51 8.37 0.32 4.55
N THR A 52 7.22 0.63 5.11
CA THR A 52 6.57 -0.15 6.17
C THR A 52 5.30 -0.78 5.60
N VAL A 53 5.12 -2.09 5.80
CA VAL A 53 3.89 -2.79 5.42
C VAL A 53 3.31 -3.47 6.64
N GLU A 54 2.03 -3.21 6.90
CA GLU A 54 1.30 -3.73 8.05
C GLU A 54 -0.04 -4.33 7.61
N GLU A 55 -0.41 -5.44 8.25
CA GLU A 55 -1.70 -6.10 8.06
C GLU A 55 -2.70 -5.66 9.13
N LEU A 56 -3.89 -5.27 8.69
CA LEU A 56 -5.04 -5.06 9.55
C LEU A 56 -5.70 -6.42 9.83
N PRO A 57 -5.81 -6.83 11.10
CA PRO A 57 -6.44 -8.10 11.46
C PRO A 57 -7.93 -8.07 11.12
N ASP A 58 -8.48 -9.21 10.71
CA ASP A 58 -9.91 -9.39 10.38
C ASP A 58 -10.46 -8.43 9.29
N VAL A 59 -9.59 -7.87 8.43
CA VAL A 59 -9.97 -6.93 7.36
C VAL A 59 -9.70 -7.55 5.99
N GLY A 60 -10.67 -7.42 5.09
CA GLY A 60 -10.57 -7.78 3.68
C GLY A 60 -9.97 -6.68 2.80
N HIS A 61 -10.40 -6.62 1.55
CA HIS A 61 -9.83 -5.71 0.55
C HIS A 61 -10.17 -4.23 0.80
N TYR A 62 -11.30 -3.96 1.46
CA TYR A 62 -11.82 -2.60 1.59
C TYR A 62 -11.75 -2.08 3.02
N ALA A 63 -10.54 -1.89 3.52
CA ALA A 63 -10.28 -1.37 4.87
C ALA A 63 -11.05 -0.08 5.21
N ILE A 64 -11.31 0.79 4.23
CA ILE A 64 -12.09 2.02 4.42
C ILE A 64 -13.54 1.77 4.81
N PHE A 65 -14.12 0.64 4.42
CA PHE A 65 -15.48 0.24 4.79
C PHE A 65 -15.49 -0.71 5.98
N GLU A 66 -14.52 -1.61 6.04
CA GLU A 66 -14.47 -2.70 7.02
C GLU A 66 -13.87 -2.26 8.36
N HIS A 67 -12.93 -1.31 8.34
CA HIS A 67 -12.23 -0.84 9.54
C HIS A 67 -11.88 0.66 9.48
N PRO A 68 -12.85 1.56 9.26
CA PRO A 68 -12.61 2.97 8.97
C PRO A 68 -11.83 3.71 10.06
N LEU A 69 -12.16 3.47 11.33
CA LEU A 69 -11.53 4.19 12.45
C LEU A 69 -10.07 3.78 12.65
N GLY A 70 -9.77 2.47 12.62
CA GLY A 70 -8.39 2.02 12.77
C GLY A 70 -7.52 2.33 11.54
N LEU A 71 -8.10 2.30 10.34
CA LEU A 71 -7.42 2.79 9.13
C LEU A 71 -7.05 4.27 9.29
N ALA A 72 -8.01 5.13 9.64
CA ALA A 72 -7.79 6.56 9.81
C ALA A 72 -6.74 6.85 10.90
N ALA A 73 -6.83 6.18 12.05
CA ALA A 73 -5.89 6.36 13.15
C ALA A 73 -4.45 6.02 12.76
N LYS A 74 -4.24 4.91 12.03
CA LYS A 74 -2.90 4.50 11.58
C LYS A 74 -2.32 5.46 10.55
N VAL A 75 -3.13 5.88 9.57
CA VAL A 75 -2.72 6.90 8.58
C VAL A 75 -2.34 8.21 9.28
N GLN A 76 -3.15 8.68 10.23
CA GLN A 76 -2.86 9.90 10.99
C GLN A 76 -1.58 9.79 11.81
N ALA A 77 -1.34 8.66 12.48
CA ALA A 77 -0.13 8.43 13.26
C ALA A 77 1.14 8.47 12.37
N PHE A 78 1.07 7.85 11.19
CA PHE A 78 2.16 7.86 10.22
C PHE A 78 2.46 9.28 9.71
N LEU A 79 1.42 10.01 9.30
CA LEU A 79 1.57 11.39 8.82
C LEU A 79 2.08 12.35 9.91
N SER A 80 1.67 12.15 11.16
CA SER A 80 2.14 12.96 12.29
C SER A 80 3.62 12.76 12.59
N THR A 81 4.16 11.58 12.30
CA THR A 81 5.58 11.27 12.47
C THR A 81 6.45 11.82 11.33
N SER A 82 5.84 12.03 10.16
CA SER A 82 6.52 12.54 8.95
C SER A 82 6.53 14.06 8.83
N ALA A 83 5.83 14.77 9.73
CA ALA A 83 5.73 16.23 9.76
C ALA A 83 6.85 16.91 10.60
N GLY A 84 7.96 16.20 10.86
CA GLY A 84 9.11 16.66 11.65
C GLY A 84 10.31 17.06 10.79
#